data_AF-A0A968P4H8-F1
#
_entry.id   AF-A0A968P4H8-F1
#
_cell.length_a   1.000
_cell.length_b   1.000
_cell.length_c   1.000
_cell.angle_alpha   90.00
_cell.angle_beta   90.00
_cell.angle_gamma   90.00
#
_symmetry.space_group_name_H-M   'P 1'
#
loop_
_entity.id
_entity.type
_entity.pdbx_description
1 polymer ?
#
loop_
_entity_poly.entity_id
_entity_poly.type
_entity_poly.pdbx_seq_one_letter_code
_entity_poly.pdbx_strand_id
1 'polypeptide(L)'
;MPDDGTLQAGASLVYVDNGDGTISDLVTGLMWEKKGDNGGLHDKDNGYVWTGIGTQETLWDWLDDVNAEGGTGFAGYDDWRIPNAKELQSLVNFQEIPPMTSGAFNTGCTAGVSVLQGSCTAVTAYASSTTWARSTGMAWGVTFYEGLLFPYDKASALRVRAVRAGSSRLPGHRPDHGLHGQQERRHPRRRRSARRRHAAAGGRFLSPTTATAR
;
A
#
# COMPACT_ATOMS: atom_id res chain seq x y z
N MET A 1 -30.28 -31.99 0.54
CA MET A 1 -29.74 -31.18 -0.56
C MET A 1 -28.24 -31.09 -0.35
N PRO A 2 -27.41 -31.22 -1.39
CA PRO A 2 -25.99 -30.94 -1.23
C PRO A 2 -25.80 -29.45 -0.92
N ASP A 3 -24.98 -29.15 0.07
CA ASP A 3 -24.55 -27.80 0.43
C ASP A 3 -23.45 -27.29 -0.53
N ASP A 4 -23.09 -26.03 -0.41
CA ASP A 4 -22.02 -25.43 -1.23
C ASP A 4 -20.63 -26.00 -0.90
N GLY A 5 -20.40 -26.45 0.33
CA GLY A 5 -19.17 -27.14 0.75
C GLY A 5 -18.95 -28.47 0.04
N THR A 6 -20.02 -29.22 -0.25
CA THR A 6 -19.97 -30.48 -1.02
C THR A 6 -19.94 -30.25 -2.52
N LEU A 7 -20.59 -29.20 -3.03
CA LEU A 7 -20.62 -28.89 -4.46
C LEU A 7 -19.37 -28.16 -4.95
N GLN A 8 -18.82 -27.27 -4.14
CA GLN A 8 -17.68 -26.39 -4.47
C GLN A 8 -17.81 -25.68 -5.82
N ALA A 9 -19.05 -25.31 -6.19
CA ALA A 9 -19.36 -24.72 -7.49
C ALA A 9 -19.01 -23.22 -7.59
N GLY A 10 -18.62 -22.58 -6.47
CA GLY A 10 -18.17 -21.20 -6.43
C GLY A 10 -16.79 -21.02 -7.05
N ALA A 11 -16.47 -19.80 -7.49
CA ALA A 11 -15.13 -19.49 -7.96
C ALA A 11 -14.11 -19.71 -6.84
N SER A 12 -13.03 -20.45 -7.12
CA SER A 12 -11.94 -20.63 -6.18
C SER A 12 -11.21 -19.31 -5.96
N LEU A 13 -10.90 -18.98 -4.71
CA LEU A 13 -10.03 -17.85 -4.38
C LEU A 13 -8.60 -18.19 -4.79
N VAL A 14 -7.98 -17.38 -5.65
CA VAL A 14 -6.62 -17.62 -6.17
C VAL A 14 -5.74 -16.41 -5.89
N TYR A 15 -4.79 -16.60 -4.98
CA TYR A 15 -3.85 -15.55 -4.55
C TYR A 15 -2.40 -15.95 -4.82
N VAL A 16 -1.59 -14.98 -5.22
CA VAL A 16 -0.15 -15.16 -5.47
C VAL A 16 0.62 -14.14 -4.64
N ASP A 17 1.50 -14.64 -3.78
CA ASP A 17 2.50 -13.81 -3.11
C ASP A 17 3.55 -13.34 -4.12
N ASN A 18 3.75 -12.03 -4.24
CA ASN A 18 4.70 -11.44 -5.19
C ASN A 18 6.13 -11.36 -4.63
N GLY A 19 6.34 -11.66 -3.34
CA GLY A 19 7.66 -11.65 -2.69
C GLY A 19 8.21 -10.26 -2.35
N ASP A 20 7.44 -9.21 -2.60
CA ASP A 20 7.80 -7.80 -2.42
C ASP A 20 6.98 -7.09 -1.33
N GLY A 21 6.22 -7.87 -0.55
CA GLY A 21 5.28 -7.33 0.44
C GLY A 21 3.84 -7.26 -0.06
N THR A 22 3.56 -7.73 -1.28
CA THR A 22 2.21 -7.70 -1.87
C THR A 22 1.68 -9.08 -2.26
N ILE A 23 0.36 -9.17 -2.42
CA ILE A 23 -0.37 -10.37 -2.85
C ILE A 23 -1.28 -10.00 -4.02
N SER A 24 -1.16 -10.70 -5.14
CA SER A 24 -2.07 -10.58 -6.30
C SER A 24 -3.29 -11.48 -6.14
N ASP A 25 -4.49 -10.94 -6.31
CA ASP A 25 -5.74 -11.68 -6.45
C ASP A 25 -6.02 -11.91 -7.94
N LEU A 26 -5.89 -13.15 -8.39
CA LEU A 26 -6.06 -13.50 -9.80
C LEU A 26 -7.52 -13.59 -10.26
N VAL A 27 -8.47 -13.56 -9.32
CA VAL A 27 -9.91 -13.60 -9.61
C VAL A 27 -10.43 -12.19 -9.85
N THR A 28 -10.08 -11.25 -8.97
CA THR A 28 -10.53 -9.85 -9.07
C THR A 28 -9.58 -8.98 -9.90
N GLY A 29 -8.34 -9.43 -10.10
CA GLY A 29 -7.29 -8.62 -10.71
C GLY A 29 -6.81 -7.50 -9.80
N LEU A 30 -7.05 -7.57 -8.49
CA LEU A 30 -6.56 -6.62 -7.50
C LEU A 30 -5.19 -7.05 -6.96
N MET A 31 -4.45 -6.11 -6.39
CA MET A 31 -3.23 -6.38 -5.64
C MET A 31 -3.37 -5.78 -4.25
N TRP A 32 -2.93 -6.54 -3.26
CA TRP A 32 -3.14 -6.28 -1.84
C TRP A 32 -1.83 -6.14 -1.11
N GLU A 33 -1.82 -5.23 -0.14
CA GLU A 33 -0.75 -5.11 0.85
C GLU A 33 -0.73 -6.35 1.77
N LYS A 34 0.45 -6.89 2.08
CA LYS A 34 0.62 -7.79 3.24
C LYS A 34 0.69 -6.98 4.53
N LYS A 35 0.39 -7.60 5.67
CA LYS A 35 0.65 -6.98 6.98
C LYS A 35 1.73 -7.76 7.73
N GLY A 36 2.57 -7.05 8.47
CA GLY A 36 3.51 -7.62 9.43
C GLY A 36 2.96 -7.63 10.86
N ASP A 37 3.85 -7.89 11.81
CA ASP A 37 3.62 -7.84 13.27
C ASP A 37 4.87 -7.29 13.98
N ASN A 38 5.45 -6.23 13.43
CA ASN A 38 6.76 -5.68 13.79
C ASN A 38 6.73 -4.24 14.35
N GLY A 39 5.55 -3.68 14.59
CA GLY A 39 5.32 -2.32 15.05
C GLY A 39 5.54 -1.23 13.99
N GLY A 40 5.73 -1.60 12.72
CA GLY A 40 5.95 -0.65 11.62
C GLY A 40 4.66 -0.15 10.96
N LEU A 41 4.82 0.59 9.85
CA LEU A 41 3.71 1.15 9.05
C LEU A 41 2.71 0.08 8.58
N HIS A 42 3.20 -1.11 8.27
CA HIS A 42 2.42 -2.25 7.76
C HIS A 42 1.99 -3.24 8.85
N ASP A 43 1.99 -2.85 10.12
CA ASP A 43 1.60 -3.75 11.20
C ASP A 43 0.10 -4.08 11.18
N LYS A 44 -0.26 -5.34 11.46
CA LYS A 44 -1.64 -5.82 11.52
C LYS A 44 -2.46 -5.23 12.68
N ASP A 45 -1.80 -4.74 13.72
CA ASP A 45 -2.41 -4.25 14.96
C ASP A 45 -2.64 -2.74 14.95
N ASN A 46 -2.06 -2.02 14.01
CA ASN A 46 -2.28 -0.58 13.85
C ASN A 46 -3.76 -0.30 13.56
N GLY A 47 -4.34 0.61 14.35
CA GLY A 47 -5.72 1.04 14.24
C GLY A 47 -5.80 2.52 13.91
N TYR A 48 -6.64 2.86 12.94
CA TYR A 48 -6.80 4.23 12.45
C TYR A 48 -8.26 4.63 12.43
N VAL A 49 -8.54 5.88 12.78
CA VAL A 49 -9.88 6.46 12.69
C VAL A 49 -10.13 6.96 11.27
N TRP A 50 -11.39 7.09 10.85
CA TRP A 50 -11.70 7.69 9.55
C TRP A 50 -11.57 9.20 9.60
N THR A 51 -12.11 9.82 10.65
CA THR A 51 -12.06 11.27 10.88
C THR A 51 -11.32 11.53 12.18
N GLY A 52 -10.14 12.14 12.07
CA GLY A 52 -9.32 12.49 13.22
C GLY A 52 -9.87 13.69 13.98
N ILE A 53 -9.64 13.70 15.30
CA ILE A 53 -9.79 14.89 16.13
C ILE A 53 -8.46 15.10 16.85
N GLY A 54 -7.90 16.31 16.77
CA GLY A 54 -6.61 16.63 17.36
C GLY A 54 -5.47 15.93 16.63
N THR A 55 -4.70 15.10 17.34
CA THR A 55 -3.49 14.41 16.84
C THR A 55 -3.72 12.94 16.48
N GLN A 56 -4.98 12.53 16.33
CA GLN A 56 -5.29 11.15 15.94
C GLN A 56 -4.95 10.93 14.47
N GLU A 57 -4.14 9.90 14.21
CA GLU A 57 -3.82 9.46 12.86
C GLU A 57 -5.05 8.83 12.21
N THR A 58 -5.38 9.30 11.01
CA THR A 58 -6.48 8.77 10.23
C THR A 58 -6.01 7.70 9.26
N LEU A 59 -6.95 6.89 8.78
CA LEU A 59 -6.67 5.92 7.72
C LEU A 59 -6.24 6.59 6.40
N TRP A 60 -6.50 7.90 6.24
CA TRP A 60 -6.01 8.68 5.10
C TRP A 60 -4.56 9.14 5.30
N ASP A 61 -4.20 9.55 6.51
CA ASP A 61 -2.81 9.91 6.84
C ASP A 61 -1.91 8.68 6.68
N TRP A 62 -2.34 7.52 7.20
CA TRP A 62 -1.65 6.25 7.00
C TRP A 62 -1.52 5.90 5.51
N LEU A 63 -2.56 6.12 4.71
CA LEU A 63 -2.53 5.83 3.28
C LEU A 63 -1.53 6.74 2.55
N ASP A 64 -1.46 8.02 2.93
CA ASP A 64 -0.49 8.96 2.40
C ASP A 64 0.94 8.51 2.73
N ASP A 65 1.19 8.01 3.94
CA ASP A 65 2.48 7.43 4.33
C ASP A 65 2.85 6.18 3.52
N VAL A 66 1.89 5.27 3.28
CA VAL A 66 2.10 4.08 2.43
C VAL A 66 2.45 4.48 0.99
N ASN A 67 1.78 5.49 0.45
CA ASN A 67 2.05 5.98 -0.92
C ASN A 67 3.33 6.82 -1.01
N ALA A 68 3.81 7.39 0.09
CA ALA A 68 5.06 8.14 0.15
C ALA A 68 6.28 7.29 0.54
N GLU A 69 6.09 6.03 0.95
CA GLU A 69 7.13 5.17 1.49
C GLU A 69 8.36 5.09 0.57
N GLY A 70 9.54 5.31 1.14
CA GLY A 70 10.80 5.25 0.38
C GLY A 70 10.92 6.28 -0.77
N GLY A 71 9.98 7.22 -0.89
CA GLY A 71 9.90 8.19 -1.98
C GLY A 71 9.37 7.64 -3.31
N THR A 72 8.97 6.37 -3.35
CA THR A 72 8.42 5.70 -4.54
C THR A 72 7.14 4.91 -4.25
N GLY A 73 6.65 5.00 -3.01
CA GLY A 73 5.53 4.24 -2.49
C GLY A 73 5.87 2.78 -2.18
N PHE A 74 4.96 2.14 -1.45
CA PHE A 74 5.11 0.75 -1.01
C PHE A 74 5.22 -0.23 -2.19
N ALA A 75 6.23 -1.09 -2.13
CA ALA A 75 6.60 -2.04 -3.20
C ALA A 75 6.83 -1.37 -4.58
N GLY A 76 7.16 -0.08 -4.60
CA GLY A 76 7.35 0.70 -5.83
C GLY A 76 6.06 1.18 -6.48
N TYR A 77 4.95 1.20 -5.73
CA TYR A 77 3.64 1.69 -6.17
C TYR A 77 3.14 2.79 -5.22
N ASP A 78 2.58 3.86 -5.79
CA ASP A 78 2.05 5.04 -5.09
C ASP A 78 0.55 5.29 -5.35
N ASP A 79 -0.13 4.31 -5.96
CA ASP A 79 -1.56 4.31 -6.29
C ASP A 79 -2.36 3.41 -5.33
N TRP A 80 -1.87 3.19 -4.11
CA TRP A 80 -2.59 2.45 -3.09
C TRP A 80 -3.82 3.23 -2.62
N ARG A 81 -4.87 2.49 -2.25
CA ARG A 81 -6.12 3.02 -1.72
C ARG A 81 -6.70 2.11 -0.64
N ILE A 82 -7.63 2.68 0.13
CA ILE A 82 -8.47 1.90 1.06
C ILE A 82 -9.52 1.12 0.24
N PRO A 83 -9.66 -0.21 0.45
CA PRO A 83 -10.61 -1.04 -0.28
C PRO A 83 -12.03 -0.60 -0.02
N ASN A 84 -12.91 -0.77 -1.01
CA ASN A 84 -14.34 -0.65 -0.74
C ASN A 84 -14.86 -1.90 0.02
N ALA A 85 -16.08 -1.82 0.55
CA ALA A 85 -16.68 -2.86 1.38
C ALA A 85 -16.70 -4.25 0.70
N LYS A 86 -16.96 -4.31 -0.60
CA LYS A 86 -17.05 -5.57 -1.34
C LYS A 86 -15.67 -6.17 -1.62
N GLU A 87 -14.69 -5.33 -1.94
CA GLU A 87 -13.30 -5.76 -2.12
C GLU A 87 -12.73 -6.31 -0.81
N LEU A 88 -12.96 -5.63 0.31
CA LEU A 88 -12.47 -6.13 1.59
C LEU A 88 -13.18 -7.44 1.99
N GLN A 89 -14.50 -7.52 1.77
CA GLN A 89 -15.28 -8.72 2.05
C GLN A 89 -14.86 -9.91 1.19
N SER A 90 -14.36 -9.69 -0.04
CA SER A 90 -13.91 -10.80 -0.90
C SER A 90 -12.66 -11.52 -0.39
N LEU A 91 -11.97 -10.98 0.62
CA LEU A 91 -10.86 -11.66 1.29
C LEU A 91 -11.32 -12.66 2.37
N VAL A 92 -12.60 -12.65 2.74
CA VAL A 92 -13.15 -13.59 3.73
C VAL A 92 -13.25 -14.97 3.13
N ASN A 93 -12.70 -15.96 3.84
CA ASN A 93 -12.78 -17.38 3.48
C ASN A 93 -13.44 -18.18 4.60
N PHE A 94 -14.69 -18.60 4.37
CA PHE A 94 -15.48 -19.37 5.34
C PHE A 94 -15.04 -20.82 5.51
N GLN A 95 -14.08 -21.30 4.72
CA GLN A 95 -13.48 -22.63 4.90
C GLN A 95 -12.35 -22.63 5.94
N GLU A 96 -11.96 -21.45 6.41
CA GLU A 96 -10.88 -21.28 7.38
C GLU A 96 -11.43 -20.91 8.75
N ILE A 97 -10.71 -21.31 9.81
CA ILE A 97 -10.95 -20.79 11.15
C ILE A 97 -10.30 -19.40 11.31
N PRO A 98 -10.74 -18.57 12.28
CA PRO A 98 -10.17 -17.24 12.46
C PRO A 98 -8.62 -17.21 12.51
N PRO A 99 -7.97 -16.30 11.75
CA PRO A 99 -8.58 -15.33 10.85
C PRO A 99 -9.16 -15.99 9.58
N MET A 100 -10.45 -15.74 9.30
CA MET A 100 -11.21 -16.33 8.19
C MET A 100 -10.78 -15.73 6.85
N THR A 101 -9.57 -16.04 6.39
CA THR A 101 -8.98 -15.55 5.14
C THR A 101 -8.05 -16.60 4.55
N SER A 102 -7.70 -16.46 3.27
CA SER A 102 -6.72 -17.35 2.64
C SER A 102 -5.39 -17.33 3.39
N GLY A 103 -4.73 -18.49 3.48
CA GLY A 103 -3.38 -18.60 4.04
C GLY A 103 -2.39 -17.60 3.45
N ALA A 104 -2.55 -17.17 2.19
CA ALA A 104 -1.75 -16.11 1.58
C ALA A 104 -1.69 -14.82 2.45
N PHE A 105 -2.79 -14.47 3.12
CA PHE A 105 -2.88 -13.29 3.99
C PHE A 105 -2.51 -13.56 5.45
N ASN A 106 -2.28 -14.82 5.84
CA ASN A 106 -1.94 -15.23 7.20
C ASN A 106 -0.91 -16.38 7.23
N THR A 107 0.24 -16.18 6.57
CA THR A 107 1.35 -17.14 6.51
C THR A 107 2.56 -16.61 7.28
N GLY A 108 3.10 -17.43 8.18
CA GLY A 108 4.29 -17.06 8.97
C GLY A 108 4.05 -15.91 9.93
N CYS A 109 2.80 -15.70 10.37
CA CYS A 109 2.47 -14.60 11.27
C CYS A 109 2.99 -14.87 12.69
N THR A 110 4.11 -14.23 13.02
CA THR A 110 4.76 -14.30 14.33
C THR A 110 5.26 -12.91 14.74
N ALA A 111 5.36 -12.65 16.04
CA ALA A 111 5.87 -11.38 16.54
C ALA A 111 7.22 -10.99 15.91
N GLY A 112 7.32 -9.76 15.42
CA GLY A 112 8.48 -9.20 14.73
C GLY A 112 8.52 -9.45 13.21
N VAL A 113 7.55 -10.19 12.64
CA VAL A 113 7.58 -10.50 11.20
C VAL A 113 7.32 -9.27 10.34
N SER A 114 8.13 -9.08 9.29
CA SER A 114 7.90 -8.05 8.27
C SER A 114 7.07 -8.58 7.10
N VAL A 115 6.53 -7.67 6.28
CA VAL A 115 5.77 -7.99 5.04
C VAL A 115 6.57 -8.80 4.01
N LEU A 116 7.90 -8.76 4.06
CA LEU A 116 8.77 -9.55 3.18
C LEU A 116 8.95 -10.99 3.68
N GLN A 117 8.70 -11.26 4.95
CA GLN A 117 8.94 -12.55 5.60
C GLN A 117 7.66 -13.34 5.86
N GLY A 118 6.53 -12.64 6.00
CA GLY A 118 5.23 -13.25 6.23
C GLY A 118 4.10 -12.30 5.90
N SER A 119 2.88 -12.78 6.13
CA SER A 119 1.69 -11.95 6.14
C SER A 119 0.85 -12.32 7.34
N CYS A 120 0.25 -11.31 7.94
CA CYS A 120 -0.65 -11.46 9.05
C CYS A 120 -2.03 -10.90 8.75
N THR A 121 -3.05 -11.49 9.35
CA THR A 121 -4.39 -10.90 9.45
C THR A 121 -4.83 -10.98 10.91
N ALA A 122 -5.14 -9.83 11.51
CA ALA A 122 -5.67 -9.80 12.86
C ALA A 122 -7.11 -10.33 12.89
N VAL A 123 -7.47 -11.08 13.95
CA VAL A 123 -8.82 -11.64 14.16
C VAL A 123 -9.81 -10.59 14.67
N THR A 124 -9.95 -9.49 13.91
CA THR A 124 -10.78 -8.35 14.27
C THR A 124 -11.22 -7.59 13.01
N ALA A 125 -11.74 -6.38 13.20
CA ALA A 125 -12.31 -5.56 12.15
C ALA A 125 -11.29 -4.73 11.37
N TYR A 126 -11.50 -4.70 10.06
CA TYR A 126 -10.81 -3.85 9.10
C TYR A 126 -11.78 -2.85 8.49
N ALA A 127 -11.33 -1.60 8.32
CA ALA A 127 -12.08 -0.53 7.71
C ALA A 127 -12.11 -0.65 6.19
N SER A 128 -13.25 -0.33 5.59
CA SER A 128 -13.36 -0.05 4.15
C SER A 128 -13.52 1.45 3.90
N SER A 129 -13.43 1.89 2.65
CA SER A 129 -13.72 3.25 2.19
C SER A 129 -15.21 3.50 1.90
N THR A 130 -16.09 2.56 2.26
CA THR A 130 -17.52 2.67 1.93
C THR A 130 -18.30 3.27 3.09
N THR A 131 -18.84 4.47 2.89
CA THR A 131 -19.75 5.12 3.86
C THR A 131 -21.08 4.37 3.94
N TRP A 132 -21.65 4.25 5.15
CA TRP A 132 -22.95 3.63 5.32
C TRP A 132 -24.07 4.60 4.90
N ALA A 133 -24.87 4.23 3.90
CA ALA A 133 -25.87 5.13 3.32
C ALA A 133 -26.95 5.62 4.32
N ARG A 134 -27.21 4.86 5.39
CA ARG A 134 -28.19 5.24 6.42
C ARG A 134 -27.67 6.31 7.38
N SER A 135 -26.36 6.40 7.56
CA SER A 135 -25.72 7.38 8.44
C SER A 135 -24.30 7.67 7.96
N THR A 136 -24.07 8.88 7.48
CA THR A 136 -22.78 9.28 6.88
C THR A 136 -21.64 9.40 7.89
N GLY A 137 -21.96 9.48 9.19
CA GLY A 137 -21.03 9.35 10.30
C GLY A 137 -20.52 7.93 10.53
N MET A 138 -21.01 6.95 9.77
CA MET A 138 -20.61 5.56 9.86
C MET A 138 -20.08 5.05 8.52
N ALA A 139 -19.31 3.97 8.58
CA ALA A 139 -18.76 3.28 7.42
C ALA A 139 -18.92 1.76 7.56
N TRP A 140 -18.71 1.03 6.48
CA TRP A 140 -18.69 -0.43 6.50
C TRP A 140 -17.29 -0.95 6.85
N GLY A 141 -17.23 -1.94 7.74
CA GLY A 141 -16.03 -2.71 8.05
C GLY A 141 -16.29 -4.20 7.88
N VAL A 142 -15.21 -4.98 7.84
CA VAL A 142 -15.25 -6.44 7.74
C VAL A 142 -14.48 -7.04 8.91
N THR A 143 -15.08 -7.96 9.65
CA THR A 143 -14.40 -8.74 10.70
C THR A 143 -13.88 -10.05 10.12
N PHE A 144 -12.61 -10.37 10.37
CA PHE A 144 -12.02 -11.68 10.02
C PHE A 144 -12.19 -12.73 11.12
N TYR A 145 -12.93 -12.42 12.20
CA TYR A 145 -13.32 -13.42 13.20
C TYR A 145 -14.65 -14.10 12.83
N GLU A 146 -15.65 -13.35 12.38
CA GLU A 146 -16.94 -13.90 11.94
C GLU A 146 -17.21 -13.81 10.42
N GLY A 147 -16.35 -13.12 9.66
CA GLY A 147 -16.54 -12.90 8.23
C GLY A 147 -17.67 -11.93 7.88
N LEU A 148 -18.13 -11.10 8.84
CA LEU A 148 -19.29 -10.22 8.68
C LEU A 148 -18.93 -8.85 8.11
N LEU A 149 -19.78 -8.34 7.22
CA LEU A 149 -19.83 -6.94 6.84
C LEU A 149 -20.76 -6.18 7.81
N PHE A 150 -20.25 -5.14 8.47
CA PHE A 150 -21.01 -4.43 9.51
C PHE A 150 -20.76 -2.91 9.48
N PRO A 151 -21.74 -2.08 9.87
CA PRO A 151 -21.53 -0.64 9.99
C PRO A 151 -20.80 -0.32 11.31
N TYR A 152 -19.83 0.60 11.28
CA TYR A 152 -19.09 1.09 12.44
C TYR A 152 -19.02 2.62 12.45
N ASP A 153 -18.81 3.20 13.64
CA ASP A 153 -18.66 4.64 13.81
C ASP A 153 -17.30 5.12 13.28
N LYS A 154 -17.27 6.17 12.45
CA LYS A 154 -16.03 6.70 11.85
C LYS A 154 -15.01 7.23 12.86
N ALA A 155 -15.41 7.46 14.11
CA ALA A 155 -14.52 7.79 15.22
C ALA A 155 -13.87 6.55 15.87
N SER A 156 -14.26 5.33 15.50
CA SER A 156 -13.64 4.09 16.00
C SER A 156 -12.40 3.74 15.19
N ALA A 157 -11.32 3.39 15.88
CA ALA A 157 -10.08 2.95 15.25
C ALA A 157 -10.18 1.49 14.80
N LEU A 158 -10.08 1.26 13.50
CA LEU A 158 -10.07 -0.06 12.88
C LEU A 158 -8.76 -0.29 12.14
N ARG A 159 -8.45 -1.56 11.86
CA ARG A 159 -7.27 -1.89 11.06
C ARG A 159 -7.52 -1.63 9.58
N VAL A 160 -6.45 -1.59 8.82
CA VAL A 160 -6.47 -1.27 7.39
C VAL A 160 -5.59 -2.25 6.63
N ARG A 161 -5.94 -2.46 5.37
CA ARG A 161 -5.11 -3.17 4.40
C ARG A 161 -5.28 -2.46 3.07
N ALA A 162 -4.18 -2.00 2.49
CA ALA A 162 -4.24 -1.27 1.24
C ALA A 162 -4.53 -2.21 0.07
N VAL A 163 -5.21 -1.68 -0.94
CA VAL A 163 -5.45 -2.36 -2.20
C VAL A 163 -5.12 -1.42 -3.35
N ARG A 164 -4.74 -1.99 -4.49
CA ARG A 164 -4.59 -1.26 -5.75
C ARG A 164 -5.09 -2.12 -6.91
N ALA A 165 -5.22 -1.50 -8.08
CA ALA A 165 -5.46 -2.26 -9.30
C ALA A 165 -4.24 -3.16 -9.59
N GLY A 166 -4.49 -4.42 -9.97
CA GLY A 166 -3.42 -5.31 -10.39
C GLY A 166 -2.91 -4.94 -11.77
N SER A 167 -1.61 -5.15 -11.98
CA SER A 167 -1.01 -5.09 -13.30
C SER A 167 -1.53 -6.28 -14.11
N SER A 168 -2.51 -6.07 -14.98
CA SER A 168 -3.02 -7.08 -15.91
C SER A 168 -1.98 -7.40 -16.98
N ARG A 169 -0.90 -8.10 -16.61
CA ARG A 169 -0.13 -8.87 -17.58
C ARG A 169 -0.91 -10.14 -17.88
N LEU A 170 -1.87 -10.03 -18.80
CA LEU A 170 -2.33 -11.20 -19.53
C LEU A 170 -1.08 -11.89 -20.13
N PRO A 171 -0.87 -13.21 -19.91
CA PRO A 171 0.16 -13.93 -20.62
C PRO A 171 -0.19 -13.90 -22.10
N GLY A 172 0.52 -13.09 -22.90
CA GLY A 172 0.46 -13.16 -24.36
C GLY A 172 0.38 -11.86 -25.14
N HIS A 173 0.14 -10.69 -24.52
CA HIS A 173 0.19 -9.44 -25.30
C HIS A 173 1.58 -8.81 -25.26
N ARG A 174 2.42 -9.20 -26.23
CA ARG A 174 3.59 -8.41 -26.58
C ARG A 174 3.10 -7.01 -27.00
N PRO A 175 3.67 -5.92 -26.47
CA PRO A 175 3.47 -4.62 -27.08
C PRO A 175 4.04 -4.71 -28.51
N ASP A 176 3.19 -4.44 -29.49
CA ASP A 176 3.59 -4.32 -30.88
C ASP A 176 4.46 -3.06 -30.98
N HIS A 177 5.76 -3.22 -30.76
CA HIS A 177 6.73 -2.22 -31.15
C HIS A 177 6.76 -2.19 -32.67
N GLY A 178 5.89 -1.35 -33.23
CA GLY A 178 5.89 -0.96 -34.63
C GLY A 178 7.28 -0.44 -35.00
N LEU A 179 8.06 -1.31 -35.64
CA LEU A 179 9.25 -0.94 -36.38
C LEU A 179 8.80 -0.15 -37.61
N HIS A 180 9.04 1.16 -37.60
CA HIS A 180 9.21 1.93 -38.82
C HIS A 180 10.57 2.62 -38.79
N GLY A 181 11.50 2.00 -39.53
CA GLY A 181 12.31 2.65 -40.55
C GLY A 181 13.12 3.88 -40.16
N GLN A 182 14.41 3.63 -39.99
CA GLN A 182 15.52 4.59 -40.08
C GLN A 182 15.35 5.64 -41.20
N GLN A 183 15.75 6.88 -40.93
CA GLN A 183 16.77 7.51 -41.78
C GLN A 183 17.61 8.55 -41.05
N GLU A 184 18.90 8.30 -41.13
CA GLU A 184 20.04 9.02 -40.59
C GLU A 184 20.31 10.30 -41.40
N ARG A 185 20.45 11.46 -40.74
CA ARG A 185 21.21 12.60 -41.29
C ARG A 185 22.08 13.22 -40.19
N ARG A 186 23.34 12.81 -40.17
CA ARG A 186 24.46 13.48 -39.48
C ARG A 186 24.88 14.73 -40.25
N HIS A 187 25.18 15.83 -39.53
CA HIS A 187 26.31 16.79 -39.67
C HIS A 187 25.90 18.23 -39.29
N PRO A 188 26.84 19.13 -38.91
CA PRO A 188 27.96 18.96 -37.99
C PRO A 188 28.00 20.05 -36.89
N ARG A 189 28.83 19.81 -35.87
CA ARG A 189 29.17 20.72 -34.78
C ARG A 189 29.76 22.04 -35.28
N ARG A 190 29.23 23.19 -34.83
CA ARG A 190 29.97 24.46 -34.80
C ARG A 190 30.54 24.72 -33.41
N ARG A 191 31.86 24.61 -33.31
CA ARG A 191 32.66 25.22 -32.23
C ARG A 191 32.69 26.74 -32.44
N ARG A 192 32.44 27.53 -31.39
CA ARG A 192 33.05 28.84 -31.23
C ARG A 192 33.57 29.00 -29.81
N SER A 193 34.80 29.49 -29.77
CA SER A 193 35.73 29.58 -28.66
C SER A 193 35.67 30.94 -27.96
N ALA A 194 35.80 30.88 -26.63
CA ALA A 194 36.52 31.75 -25.70
C ALA A 194 36.36 33.28 -25.75
N ARG A 195 36.07 33.85 -24.57
CA ARG A 195 36.84 34.99 -24.03
C ARG A 195 36.87 34.97 -22.49
N ARG A 196 38.09 34.88 -21.95
CA ARG A 196 38.51 35.16 -20.57
C ARG A 196 38.32 36.64 -20.22
N ARG A 197 38.07 36.98 -18.95
CA ARG A 197 38.76 38.06 -18.21
C ARG A 197 38.89 37.70 -16.71
N HIS A 198 40.10 37.97 -16.18
CA HIS A 198 40.51 38.03 -14.77
C HIS A 198 39.81 39.22 -14.05
N ALA A 199 39.63 39.27 -12.72
CA ALA A 199 40.59 39.53 -11.62
C ALA A 199 39.78 39.52 -10.29
N ALA A 200 40.15 38.87 -9.17
CA ALA A 200 41.20 39.13 -8.16
C ALA A 200 40.80 40.07 -6.99
N ALA A 201 41.24 39.66 -5.77
CA ALA A 201 41.23 40.33 -4.46
C ALA A 201 39.86 40.39 -3.73
N GLY A 202 39.72 40.12 -2.43
CA GLY A 202 40.66 39.95 -1.33
C GLY A 202 39.91 40.31 -0.03
N GLY A 203 40.16 39.63 1.09
CA GLY A 203 39.56 40.05 2.38
C GLY A 203 39.44 38.96 3.44
N ARG A 204 40.52 38.72 4.16
CA ARG A 204 40.53 38.17 5.54
C ARG A 204 39.83 39.14 6.49
N PHE A 205 39.21 38.67 7.58
CA PHE A 205 39.25 39.22 8.96
C PHE A 205 38.39 38.28 9.85
N LEU A 206 39.01 37.33 10.55
CA LEU A 206 39.35 37.37 11.99
C LEU A 206 38.14 37.42 12.94
N SER A 207 37.93 36.28 13.62
CA SER A 207 37.23 36.17 14.90
C SER A 207 37.99 36.91 16.01
N PRO A 208 37.30 37.30 17.09
CA PRO A 208 37.92 37.29 18.41
C PRO A 208 37.14 36.42 19.41
N THR A 209 37.92 35.66 20.16
CA THR A 209 37.57 34.86 21.32
C THR A 209 37.65 35.71 22.60
N THR A 210 36.81 35.36 23.58
CA THR A 210 37.00 35.44 25.06
C THR A 210 36.97 36.77 25.84
N ALA A 211 36.00 36.82 26.76
CA ALA A 211 36.10 37.02 28.23
C ALA A 211 36.61 38.35 28.81
N THR A 212 35.87 38.95 29.77
CA THR A 212 36.00 38.75 31.25
C THR A 212 35.19 39.81 32.05
N ALA A 213 34.70 39.40 33.25
CA ALA A 213 34.27 40.20 34.42
C ALA A 213 32.95 40.98 34.29
N ARG A 214 31.98 40.91 35.22
CA ARG A 214 31.99 40.67 36.67
C ARG A 214 30.78 39.84 37.11
#